data_AF-A0A8T3Y1N1-F1
#
_entry.id   AF-A0A8T3Y1N1-F1
#
_cell.length_a   1.000
_cell.length_b   1.000
_cell.length_c   1.000
_cell.angle_alpha   90.00
_cell.angle_beta   90.00
_cell.angle_gamma   90.00
#
_symmetry.space_group_name_H-M   'P 1'
#
loop_
_entity.id
_entity.type
_entity.pdbx_description
1 polymer ?
#
loop_
_entity_poly.entity_id
_entity_poly.type
_entity_poly.pdbx_seq_one_letter_code
_entity_poly.pdbx_strand_id
1 'polypeptide(L)'
;MPLAEDYVCYSVLRGQVQHGIAAKTLIDIGVGCSVTAVQAERIARFAAKSLRVELQDVYIKNHLTRGHARETDIMLPHWVLHRAKPFVVYYIVHEVAHLHPDAHGHERSFKRVERRALKRFGLGIRYMHAYPRVLFSLKDGHDLWEDPRQYALRLMREETVHLREREAKLQIAPTPITTSSEAQA
;
A
#
# COMPACT_ATOMS: atom_id res chain seq x y z
N MET A 1 11.63 25.00 -11.25
CA MET A 1 10.73 24.43 -10.23
C MET A 1 11.20 23.02 -9.91
N PRO A 2 11.77 22.74 -8.72
CA PRO A 2 12.26 21.41 -8.41
C PRO A 2 11.15 20.61 -7.72
N LEU A 3 10.71 19.51 -8.33
CA LEU A 3 10.03 18.40 -7.65
C LEU A 3 10.62 17.09 -8.19
N ALA A 4 11.87 16.85 -7.81
CA ALA A 4 12.43 15.50 -7.77
C ALA A 4 12.58 15.17 -6.28
N GLU A 5 11.46 14.79 -5.65
CA GLU A 5 11.53 14.11 -4.37
C GLU A 5 11.87 12.65 -4.67
N ASP A 6 13.10 12.26 -4.32
CA ASP A 6 13.59 10.91 -4.37
C ASP A 6 12.68 9.99 -3.52
N TYR A 7 11.85 9.19 -4.19
CA TYR A 7 11.10 8.14 -3.50
C TYR A 7 12.04 6.97 -3.21
N VAL A 8 12.67 7.01 -2.03
CA VAL A 8 13.40 5.89 -1.46
C VAL A 8 12.42 4.73 -1.23
N CYS A 9 12.63 3.63 -1.95
CA CYS A 9 11.85 2.40 -1.81
C CYS A 9 12.34 1.65 -0.57
N TYR A 10 11.66 1.80 0.57
CA TYR A 10 11.90 0.99 1.75
C TYR A 10 11.18 -0.36 1.60
N SER A 11 11.94 -1.44 1.36
CA SER A 11 11.44 -2.81 1.45
C SER A 11 11.99 -3.48 2.70
N VAL A 12 11.13 -3.85 3.64
CA VAL A 12 11.48 -4.67 4.81
C VAL A 12 11.43 -6.14 4.39
N LEU A 13 12.61 -6.75 4.26
CA LEU A 13 12.79 -8.19 4.04
C LEU A 13 12.51 -8.97 5.34
N ARG A 14 11.49 -9.84 5.33
CA ARG A 14 11.47 -11.05 6.16
C ARG A 14 10.67 -12.17 5.48
N GLY A 15 11.35 -13.29 5.20
CA GLY A 15 10.71 -14.61 5.10
C GLY A 15 10.76 -15.30 3.74
N GLN A 16 11.48 -16.43 3.69
CA GLN A 16 11.56 -17.39 2.58
C GLN A 16 10.18 -17.94 2.18
N VAL A 17 9.98 -18.25 0.89
CA VAL A 17 8.83 -19.05 0.41
C VAL A 17 9.33 -20.21 -0.44
N GLN A 18 9.11 -21.42 0.08
CA GLN A 18 9.31 -22.70 -0.62
C GLN A 18 8.27 -22.90 -1.74
N HIS A 19 8.71 -23.52 -2.82
CA HIS A 19 7.91 -23.84 -4.00
C HIS A 19 6.90 -24.97 -3.76
N GLY A 20 5.67 -24.79 -4.26
CA GLY A 20 4.64 -25.83 -4.38
C GLY A 20 3.59 -25.42 -5.42
N ILE A 21 3.47 -26.20 -6.48
CA ILE A 21 2.74 -25.93 -7.73
C ILE A 21 1.24 -26.22 -7.57
N ALA A 22 0.36 -25.29 -8.02
CA ALA A 22 -0.85 -25.56 -8.84
C ALA A 22 -1.88 -24.40 -8.83
N ALA A 23 -1.61 -23.33 -9.59
CA ALA A 23 -2.59 -22.44 -10.25
C ALA A 23 -1.80 -21.43 -11.10
N LYS A 24 -1.52 -21.80 -12.35
CA LYS A 24 -0.66 -21.06 -13.28
C LYS A 24 -1.44 -19.91 -13.94
N THR A 25 -1.85 -18.92 -13.15
CA THR A 25 -2.34 -17.64 -13.68
C THR A 25 -1.85 -16.53 -12.76
N LEU A 26 -0.83 -15.80 -13.25
CA LEU A 26 -0.41 -14.46 -12.81
C LEU A 26 -0.65 -14.18 -11.32
N ILE A 27 0.38 -14.34 -10.48
CA ILE A 27 0.75 -13.41 -9.40
C ILE A 27 1.90 -14.09 -8.64
N ASP A 28 3.12 -13.96 -9.19
CA ASP A 28 4.31 -13.99 -8.34
C ASP A 28 4.37 -12.60 -7.68
N ILE A 29 4.11 -12.51 -6.38
CA ILE A 29 4.27 -11.25 -5.62
C ILE A 29 5.76 -11.12 -5.28
N GLY A 30 6.56 -10.96 -6.33
CA GLY A 30 7.97 -10.62 -6.20
C GLY A 30 8.11 -9.17 -5.74
N VAL A 31 8.68 -8.99 -4.55
CA VAL A 31 9.13 -7.69 -4.03
C VAL A 31 10.37 -7.29 -4.84
N GLY A 32 10.28 -6.22 -5.64
CA GLY A 32 11.46 -5.64 -6.33
C GLY A 32 11.36 -5.41 -7.84
N CYS A 33 10.27 -5.78 -8.53
CA CYS A 33 10.16 -5.57 -9.98
C CYS A 33 9.19 -4.43 -10.31
N SER A 34 9.68 -3.38 -10.98
CA SER A 34 8.86 -2.34 -11.62
C SER A 34 7.82 -2.98 -12.56
N VAL A 35 6.59 -2.46 -12.55
CA VAL A 35 5.55 -2.93 -13.46
C VAL A 35 5.77 -2.31 -14.83
N THR A 36 5.98 -3.12 -15.87
CA THR A 36 6.11 -2.63 -17.25
C THR A 36 4.78 -2.09 -17.78
N ALA A 37 4.83 -1.26 -18.83
CA ALA A 37 3.62 -0.76 -19.50
C ALA A 37 2.68 -1.89 -19.97
N VAL A 38 3.25 -2.96 -20.54
CA VAL A 38 2.50 -4.14 -21.00
C VAL A 38 1.81 -4.86 -19.82
N GLN A 39 2.48 -4.96 -18.66
CA GLN A 39 1.86 -5.53 -17.47
C GLN A 39 0.74 -4.63 -16.92
N ALA A 40 0.93 -3.31 -16.94
CA ALA A 40 -0.10 -2.36 -16.52
C ALA A 40 -1.36 -2.48 -17.39
N GLU A 41 -1.20 -2.58 -18.71
CA GLU A 41 -2.30 -2.81 -19.64
C GLU A 41 -3.04 -4.13 -19.36
N ARG A 42 -2.29 -5.23 -19.11
CA ARG A 42 -2.90 -6.53 -18.75
C ARG A 42 -3.70 -6.46 -17.45
N ILE A 43 -3.18 -5.75 -16.43
CA ILE A 43 -3.90 -5.50 -15.18
C ILE A 43 -5.19 -4.73 -15.45
N ALA A 44 -5.12 -3.65 -16.24
CA ALA A 44 -6.28 -2.82 -16.59
C ALA A 44 -7.36 -3.62 -17.33
N ARG A 45 -6.97 -4.38 -18.37
CA ARG A 45 -7.91 -5.22 -19.13
C ARG A 45 -8.54 -6.31 -18.27
N PHE A 46 -7.78 -6.93 -17.37
CA PHE A 46 -8.34 -7.91 -16.42
C PHE A 46 -9.31 -7.27 -15.42
N ALA A 47 -9.01 -6.08 -14.91
CA ALA A 47 -9.90 -5.31 -14.05
C ALA A 47 -11.20 -4.92 -14.79
N ALA A 48 -11.08 -4.43 -16.02
CA ALA A 48 -12.22 -4.04 -16.85
C ALA A 48 -13.16 -5.23 -17.13
N LYS A 49 -12.57 -6.37 -17.53
CA LYS A 49 -13.31 -7.63 -17.70
C LYS A 49 -14.00 -8.07 -16.40
N SER A 50 -13.33 -7.95 -15.27
CA SER A 50 -13.89 -8.31 -13.95
C SER A 50 -15.07 -7.43 -13.54
N LEU A 51 -15.03 -6.15 -13.96
CA LEU A 51 -16.08 -5.18 -13.68
C LEU A 51 -17.17 -5.13 -14.75
N ARG A 52 -16.98 -5.82 -15.88
CA ARG A 52 -17.87 -5.79 -17.06
C ARG A 52 -18.04 -4.38 -17.61
N VAL A 53 -16.94 -3.63 -17.66
CA VAL A 53 -16.88 -2.30 -18.27
C VAL A 53 -16.08 -2.39 -19.56
N GLU A 54 -16.40 -1.51 -20.51
CA GLU A 54 -15.61 -1.35 -21.72
C GLU A 54 -14.31 -0.62 -21.40
N LEU A 55 -13.20 -1.11 -21.95
CA LEU A 55 -11.89 -0.45 -21.89
C LEU A 55 -11.23 -0.60 -23.26
N GLN A 56 -11.10 0.52 -23.97
CA GLN A 56 -10.46 0.58 -25.27
C GLN A 56 -8.94 0.70 -25.07
N ASP A 57 -8.50 1.83 -24.51
CA ASP A 57 -7.07 2.14 -24.39
C ASP A 57 -6.57 2.43 -22.96
N VAL A 58 -5.26 2.19 -22.79
CA VAL A 58 -4.52 2.50 -21.57
C VAL A 58 -3.33 3.37 -21.96
N TYR A 59 -3.37 4.65 -21.57
CA TYR A 59 -2.31 5.61 -21.87
C TYR A 59 -1.39 5.79 -20.69
N ILE A 60 -0.08 5.70 -20.89
CA ILE A 60 0.92 5.98 -19.85
C ILE A 60 1.69 7.23 -20.24
N LYS A 61 1.65 8.26 -19.38
CA LYS A 61 2.21 9.58 -19.69
C LYS A 61 3.17 10.07 -18.61
N ASN A 62 4.30 10.65 -19.03
CA ASN A 62 5.34 11.13 -18.13
C ASN A 62 4.98 12.43 -17.39
N HIS A 63 4.15 13.28 -17.99
CA HIS A 63 3.81 14.61 -17.47
C HIS A 63 2.54 14.65 -16.61
N LEU A 64 1.90 13.51 -16.36
CA LEU A 64 0.69 13.46 -15.54
C LEU A 64 1.04 13.46 -14.05
N THR A 65 0.36 14.31 -13.29
CA THR A 65 0.44 14.32 -11.82
C THR A 65 -0.46 13.26 -11.19
N ARG A 66 -1.58 12.92 -11.84
CA ARG A 66 -2.56 11.92 -11.40
C ARG A 66 -3.15 11.16 -12.58
N GLY A 67 -3.67 9.97 -12.30
CA GLY A 67 -4.51 9.22 -13.22
C GLY A 67 -5.86 9.88 -13.42
N HIS A 68 -6.51 9.52 -14.52
CA HIS A 68 -7.91 9.84 -14.76
C HIS A 68 -8.50 8.85 -15.77
N ALA A 69 -9.80 8.64 -15.67
CA ALA A 69 -10.59 7.91 -16.65
C ALA A 69 -11.39 8.86 -17.54
N ARG A 70 -11.64 8.42 -18.79
CA ARG A 70 -12.60 8.97 -19.75
C ARG A 70 -13.53 7.82 -20.18
N GLU A 71 -14.64 8.11 -20.85
CA GLU A 71 -15.74 7.16 -21.14
C GLU A 71 -15.31 5.69 -21.34
N THR A 72 -14.29 5.43 -22.15
CA THR A 72 -13.77 4.08 -22.43
C THR A 72 -12.26 3.92 -22.21
N ASP A 73 -11.58 4.92 -21.66
CA ASP A 73 -10.12 4.97 -21.58
C ASP A 73 -9.62 5.31 -20.19
N ILE A 74 -8.42 4.84 -19.85
CA ILE A 74 -7.70 5.32 -18.67
C ILE A 74 -6.35 5.92 -19.04
N MET A 75 -5.97 6.95 -18.29
CA MET A 75 -4.63 7.52 -18.33
C MET A 75 -3.93 7.31 -16.99
N LEU A 76 -2.71 6.78 -17.05
CA LEU A 76 -1.86 6.50 -15.90
C LEU A 76 -0.62 7.39 -15.96
N PRO A 77 -0.21 7.99 -14.84
CA PRO A 77 1.07 8.67 -14.79
C PRO A 77 2.21 7.65 -14.71
N HIS A 78 3.30 7.87 -15.44
CA HIS A 78 4.42 6.93 -15.52
C HIS A 78 5.03 6.61 -14.15
N TRP A 79 5.01 7.57 -13.21
CA TRP A 79 5.55 7.37 -11.86
C TRP A 79 4.86 6.24 -11.08
N VAL A 80 3.61 5.89 -11.40
CA VAL A 80 2.89 4.79 -10.75
C VAL A 80 3.62 3.48 -10.97
N LEU A 81 4.22 3.26 -12.14
CA LEU A 81 4.90 2.02 -12.50
C LEU A 81 6.13 1.71 -11.63
N HIS A 82 6.69 2.73 -10.98
CA HIS A 82 7.85 2.65 -10.08
C HIS A 82 7.45 2.39 -8.63
N ARG A 83 6.16 2.24 -8.33
CA ARG A 83 5.67 1.92 -6.99
C ARG A 83 5.67 0.41 -6.75
N ALA A 84 5.49 0.04 -5.48
CA ALA A 84 5.30 -1.36 -5.11
C ALA A 84 4.12 -1.97 -5.89
N LYS A 85 4.29 -3.19 -6.41
CA LYS A 85 3.30 -3.87 -7.24
C LYS A 85 1.86 -3.86 -6.68
N PRO A 86 1.60 -4.09 -5.37
CA PRO A 86 0.25 -3.99 -4.82
C PRO A 86 -0.38 -2.61 -5.03
N PHE A 87 0.41 -1.55 -4.87
CA PHE A 87 -0.02 -0.18 -5.12
C PHE A 87 -0.31 0.05 -6.60
N VAL A 88 0.53 -0.45 -7.51
CA VAL A 88 0.28 -0.35 -8.96
C VAL A 88 -1.03 -1.00 -9.35
N VAL A 89 -1.29 -2.22 -8.85
CA VAL A 89 -2.55 -2.93 -9.09
C VAL A 89 -3.72 -2.12 -8.55
N TYR A 90 -3.62 -1.63 -7.32
CA TYR A 90 -4.63 -0.75 -6.74
C TYR A 90 -4.91 0.46 -7.62
N TYR A 91 -3.86 1.18 -8.03
CA TYR A 91 -3.99 2.43 -8.77
C TYR A 91 -4.67 2.20 -10.12
N ILE A 92 -4.30 1.13 -10.83
CA ILE A 92 -4.93 0.78 -12.11
C ILE A 92 -6.40 0.40 -11.88
N VAL A 93 -6.70 -0.41 -10.87
CA VAL A 93 -8.08 -0.78 -10.53
C VAL A 93 -8.91 0.45 -10.14
N HIS A 94 -8.31 1.43 -9.46
CA HIS A 94 -8.94 2.70 -9.12
C HIS A 94 -9.40 3.44 -10.38
N GLU A 95 -8.51 3.62 -11.35
CA GLU A 95 -8.84 4.30 -12.60
C GLU A 95 -9.89 3.53 -13.41
N VAL A 96 -9.78 2.19 -13.52
CA VAL A 96 -10.78 1.38 -14.21
C VAL A 96 -12.14 1.42 -13.51
N ALA A 97 -12.18 1.52 -12.18
CA ALA A 97 -13.44 1.58 -11.43
C ALA A 97 -14.29 2.81 -11.79
N HIS A 98 -13.67 3.93 -12.21
CA HIS A 98 -14.38 5.12 -12.69
C HIS A 98 -15.17 4.88 -13.98
N LEU A 99 -14.82 3.85 -14.76
CA LEU A 99 -15.56 3.47 -15.98
C LEU A 99 -16.88 2.76 -15.68
N HIS A 100 -17.11 2.34 -14.43
CA HIS A 100 -18.32 1.61 -14.07
C HIS A 100 -19.51 2.56 -13.90
N PRO A 101 -20.69 2.29 -14.50
CA PRO A 101 -21.82 3.21 -14.48
C PRO A 101 -22.30 3.57 -13.06
N ASP A 102 -22.26 2.60 -12.13
CA ASP A 102 -22.62 2.83 -10.72
C ASP A 102 -21.56 3.59 -9.89
N ALA A 103 -20.38 3.86 -10.45
CA ALA A 103 -19.27 4.44 -9.73
C ALA A 103 -19.25 5.97 -9.90
N HIS A 104 -19.93 6.66 -9.00
CA HIS A 104 -19.96 8.13 -8.98
C HIS A 104 -18.95 8.67 -7.96
N GLY A 105 -18.02 9.50 -8.44
CA GLY A 105 -16.96 10.08 -7.62
C GLY A 105 -16.21 9.01 -6.81
N HIS A 106 -15.85 9.32 -5.56
CA HIS A 106 -15.21 8.38 -4.63
C HIS A 106 -16.15 7.93 -3.51
N GLU A 107 -17.44 7.84 -3.81
CA GLU A 107 -18.48 7.53 -2.85
C GLU A 107 -18.52 6.04 -2.46
N ARG A 108 -19.52 5.66 -1.66
CA ARG A 108 -19.71 4.27 -1.21
C ARG A 108 -19.89 3.30 -2.38
N SER A 109 -20.58 3.71 -3.45
CA SER A 109 -20.79 2.87 -4.64
C SER A 109 -19.48 2.62 -5.38
N PHE A 110 -18.67 3.66 -5.60
CA PHE A 110 -17.31 3.54 -6.16
C PHE A 110 -16.46 2.56 -5.33
N LYS A 111 -16.38 2.78 -4.02
CA LYS A 111 -15.58 1.91 -3.11
C LYS A 111 -16.05 0.46 -3.09
N ARG A 112 -17.30 0.19 -3.44
CA ARG A 112 -17.84 -1.17 -3.57
C ARG A 112 -17.37 -1.81 -4.88
N VAL A 113 -17.42 -1.08 -5.99
CA VAL A 113 -16.93 -1.51 -7.31
C VAL A 113 -15.43 -1.80 -7.25
N GLU A 114 -14.64 -0.86 -6.72
CA GLU A 114 -13.18 -0.98 -6.59
C GLU A 114 -12.79 -2.20 -5.74
N ARG A 115 -13.41 -2.39 -4.57
CA ARG A 115 -13.19 -3.57 -3.72
C ARG A 115 -13.52 -4.88 -4.42
N ARG A 116 -14.58 -4.92 -5.24
CA ARG A 116 -14.96 -6.11 -6.01
C ARG A 116 -13.88 -6.47 -7.02
N ALA A 117 -13.28 -5.49 -7.70
CA ALA A 117 -12.16 -5.73 -8.61
C ALA A 117 -10.89 -6.15 -7.87
N LEU A 118 -10.51 -5.45 -6.79
CA LEU A 118 -9.31 -5.77 -6.00
C LEU A 118 -9.32 -7.21 -5.46
N LYS A 119 -10.49 -7.71 -5.05
CA LYS A 119 -10.65 -9.10 -4.63
C LYS A 119 -10.20 -10.11 -5.69
N ARG A 120 -10.34 -9.80 -6.99
CA ARG A 120 -9.89 -10.66 -8.09
C ARG A 120 -8.36 -10.75 -8.20
N PHE A 121 -7.66 -9.79 -7.61
CA PHE A 121 -6.20 -9.79 -7.47
C PHE A 121 -5.73 -10.31 -6.10
N GLY A 122 -6.64 -10.82 -5.27
CA GLY A 122 -6.31 -11.25 -3.91
C GLY A 122 -6.01 -10.08 -2.95
N LEU A 123 -6.44 -8.86 -3.28
CA LEU A 123 -6.16 -7.66 -2.49
C LEU A 123 -7.39 -7.18 -1.71
N GLY A 124 -7.16 -6.86 -0.44
CA GLY A 124 -8.04 -6.06 0.39
C GLY A 124 -7.50 -4.64 0.56
N ILE A 125 -8.38 -3.70 0.91
CA ILE A 125 -8.04 -2.28 1.09
C ILE A 125 -8.72 -1.72 2.34
N ARG A 126 -7.96 -0.95 3.12
CA ARG A 126 -8.49 -0.04 4.14
C ARG A 126 -8.31 1.39 3.64
N TYR A 127 -9.39 2.16 3.57
CA TYR A 127 -9.36 3.53 3.05
C TYR A 127 -8.95 4.54 4.11
N MET A 128 -8.29 5.61 3.68
CA MET A 128 -8.24 6.88 4.42
C MET A 128 -9.30 7.84 3.87
N HIS A 129 -9.29 8.09 2.56
CA HIS A 129 -10.29 8.87 1.83
C HIS A 129 -10.62 8.19 0.49
N ALA A 130 -10.17 8.78 -0.63
CA ALA A 130 -10.18 8.16 -1.96
C ALA A 130 -9.02 7.17 -2.15
N TYR A 131 -7.95 7.31 -1.34
CA TYR A 131 -6.73 6.53 -1.41
C TYR A 131 -6.63 5.48 -0.29
N PRO A 132 -5.87 4.38 -0.50
CA PRO A 132 -5.59 3.36 0.48
C PRO A 132 -4.80 3.97 1.63
N ARG A 133 -5.20 3.64 2.84
CA ARG A 133 -4.32 3.66 4.00
C ARG A 133 -3.41 2.43 3.99
N VAL A 134 -4.00 1.27 3.73
CA VAL A 134 -3.34 -0.04 3.71
C VAL A 134 -3.93 -0.89 2.58
N LEU A 135 -3.07 -1.61 1.87
CA LEU A 135 -3.43 -2.74 1.03
C LEU A 135 -2.93 -4.02 1.71
N PHE A 136 -3.77 -5.05 1.76
CA PHE A 136 -3.45 -6.29 2.45
C PHE A 136 -3.83 -7.51 1.61
N SER A 137 -3.17 -8.64 1.84
CA SER A 137 -3.48 -9.89 1.18
C SER A 137 -4.76 -10.50 1.74
N LEU A 138 -5.69 -10.92 0.87
CA LEU A 138 -6.89 -11.64 1.29
C LEU A 138 -6.61 -13.10 1.66
N LYS A 139 -5.45 -13.64 1.28
CA LYS A 139 -5.09 -15.04 1.56
C LYS A 139 -4.77 -15.26 3.03
N ASP A 140 -4.04 -14.33 3.63
CA ASP A 140 -3.38 -14.48 4.93
C ASP A 140 -3.39 -13.18 5.75
N GLY A 141 -3.96 -12.09 5.24
CA GLY A 141 -4.25 -10.87 5.99
C GLY A 141 -3.06 -9.94 6.20
N HIS A 142 -1.86 -10.26 5.69
CA HIS A 142 -0.69 -9.41 5.89
C HIS A 142 -0.77 -8.12 5.07
N ASP A 143 -0.19 -7.05 5.61
CA ASP A 143 -0.08 -5.78 4.91
C ASP A 143 0.95 -5.89 3.78
N LEU A 144 0.51 -5.56 2.57
CA LEU A 144 1.29 -5.58 1.33
C LEU A 144 1.82 -4.20 0.95
N TRP A 145 1.14 -3.16 1.43
CA TRP A 145 1.52 -1.77 1.24
C TRP A 145 0.82 -0.89 2.29
N GLU A 146 1.53 0.10 2.82
CA GLU A 146 1.01 1.11 3.74
C GLU A 146 1.40 2.51 3.22
N ASP A 147 0.52 3.51 3.40
CA ASP A 147 0.84 4.89 3.03
C ASP A 147 2.10 5.35 3.79
N PRO A 148 3.17 5.81 3.11
CA PRO A 148 4.44 6.14 3.76
C PRO A 148 4.33 7.17 4.89
N ARG A 149 3.37 8.10 4.80
CA ARG A 149 3.15 9.11 5.85
C ARG A 149 2.54 8.45 7.09
N GLN A 150 1.61 7.52 6.88
CA GLN A 150 1.00 6.74 7.95
C GLN A 150 2.01 5.79 8.60
N TYR A 151 2.87 5.16 7.80
CA TYR A 151 3.97 4.35 8.27
C TYR A 151 4.93 5.16 9.15
N ALA A 152 5.36 6.35 8.70
CA ALA A 152 6.22 7.23 9.48
C ALA A 152 5.57 7.67 10.80
N LEU A 153 4.29 8.07 10.77
CA LEU A 153 3.54 8.43 11.98
C LEU A 153 3.41 7.26 12.96
N ARG A 154 3.27 6.02 12.46
CA ARG A 154 3.22 4.82 13.30
C ARG A 154 4.56 4.55 13.97
N LEU A 155 5.67 4.59 13.23
CA LEU A 155 7.02 4.42 13.77
C LEU A 155 7.33 5.45 14.88
N MET A 156 7.01 6.72 14.66
CA MET A 156 7.21 7.77 15.66
C MET A 156 6.41 7.51 16.96
N ARG A 157 5.20 6.95 16.86
CA ARG A 157 4.39 6.58 18.02
C ARG A 157 4.95 5.39 18.77
N GLU A 158 5.37 4.34 18.05
CA GLU A 158 5.99 3.14 18.63
C GLU A 158 7.28 3.51 19.39
N GLU A 159 8.11 4.39 18.82
CA GLU A 159 9.32 4.90 19.47
C GLU A 159 8.99 5.71 20.74
N THR A 160 7.97 6.56 20.68
CA THR A 160 7.51 7.33 21.85
C THR A 160 7.04 6.42 22.99
N VAL A 161 6.32 5.34 22.67
CA VAL A 161 5.89 4.34 23.66
C VAL A 161 7.10 3.66 24.29
N HIS A 162 8.07 3.22 23.50
CA HIS A 162 9.27 2.59 24.02
C HIS A 162 10.13 3.53 24.89
N LEU A 163 10.20 4.82 24.56
CA LEU A 163 10.88 5.81 25.40
C LEU A 163 10.18 5.97 26.75
N ARG A 164 8.85 6.10 26.77
CA ARG A 164 8.08 6.19 28.01
C ARG A 164 8.21 4.93 28.87
N GLU A 165 8.21 3.75 28.26
CA GLU A 165 8.45 2.48 28.97
C GLU A 165 9.86 2.41 29.58
N ARG A 166 10.87 2.95 28.90
CA ARG A 166 12.24 3.05 29.44
C ARG A 166 12.32 4.04 30.60
N GLU A 167 11.72 5.22 30.47
CA GLU A 167 11.67 6.24 31.53
C GLU A 167 10.96 5.72 32.78
N ALA A 168 9.81 5.05 32.62
CA ALA A 168 9.08 4.45 33.72
C ALA A 168 9.92 3.39 34.47
N LYS A 169 10.68 2.56 33.74
CA LYS A 169 11.61 1.59 34.37
C LYS A 169 12.74 2.25 35.14
N LEU A 170 13.24 3.40 34.67
CA LEU A 170 14.29 4.16 35.36
C LEU A 170 13.76 4.88 36.61
N GLN A 171 12.51 5.33 36.62
CA GLN A 171 11.90 5.97 37.79
C GLN A 171 11.54 4.98 38.92
N ILE A 172 11.34 3.69 38.59
CA ILE A 172 11.05 2.64 39.57
C ILE A 172 12.35 2.07 40.18
N ALA A 173 13.53 2.39 39.65
CA ALA A 173 14.78 1.96 40.25
C ALA A 173 14.90 2.58 41.66
N PRO A 174 14.85 1.76 42.74
CA PRO A 174 14.91 2.29 44.08
C PRO A 174 16.24 3.01 44.24
N THR A 175 16.20 4.28 44.64
CA THR A 175 17.41 4.99 45.06
C THR A 175 18.05 4.15 46.14
N PRO A 176 19.30 3.67 45.97
CA PRO A 176 19.97 2.91 47.01
C PRO A 176 20.02 3.81 48.24
N ILE A 177 19.29 3.44 49.28
CA ILE A 177 19.38 4.09 50.58
C ILE A 177 20.77 3.71 51.08
N THR A 178 21.73 4.62 50.92
CA THR A 178 23.04 4.51 51.55
C THR A 178 22.81 4.66 53.05
N THR A 179 22.54 3.56 53.74
CA THR A 179 22.60 3.54 55.20
C THR A 179 24.07 3.67 55.57
N SER A 180 24.51 4.90 55.81
CA SER A 180 25.76 5.19 56.49
C SER A 180 25.64 4.65 57.91
N SER A 181 26.14 3.43 58.13
CA SER A 181 26.39 2.95 59.48
C SER A 181 27.62 3.70 60.00
N GLU A 182 27.39 4.85 60.61
CA GLU A 182 28.36 5.41 61.55
C GLU A 182 28.46 4.43 62.72
N ALA A 183 29.50 3.60 62.68
CA ALA A 183 30.00 2.90 63.84
C ALA A 183 30.53 3.96 64.81
N GLN A 184 29.73 4.28 65.83
CA GLN A 184 30.25 4.96 67.02
C GLN A 184 30.74 3.87 67.98
N ALA A 185 32.05 3.93 68.21
CA ALA A 185 32.82 3.18 69.18
C ALA A 185 32.62 3.72 70.60
#